data_AF-A0A7C4GFQ6-F1
#
_entry.id   AF-A0A7C4GFQ6-F1
#
_cell.length_a   1.000
_cell.length_b   1.000
_cell.length_c   1.000
_cell.angle_alpha   90.00
_cell.angle_beta   90.00
_cell.angle_gamma   90.00
#
_symmetry.space_group_name_H-M   'P 1'
#
loop_
_entity.id
_entity.type
_entity.pdbx_description
1 polymer ?
#
loop_
_entity_poly.entity_id
_entity_poly.type
_entity_poly.pdbx_seq_one_letter_code
_entity_poly.pdbx_strand_id
1 'polypeptide(L)'
;MPRSGRDTADSRDGGLSLAPAPLRPAHAEGPCPVDRLPSRRRNELCIAIIALGLLNLVLYTVTYAVLGGDAHNGQLDRIIRPDGAAEDVYIVRGHFLHSLTGRERTVNRTAWMYSYVHSISVPLTSGAMIISMLVLARPHIVATMRGGRLSGRAFIRIFGAAAVLLTGGATVLLTVHFINELTGAT
;
A
#
# COMPACT_ATOMS: atom_id res chain seq x y z
N MET A 1 -25.29 51.50 32.00
CA MET A 1 -24.00 51.78 32.67
C MET A 1 -22.86 51.39 31.73
N PRO A 2 -21.90 52.30 31.46
CA PRO A 2 -20.72 52.06 30.63
C PRO A 2 -19.47 51.71 31.47
N ARG A 3 -18.56 50.91 30.92
CA ARG A 3 -17.13 50.69 31.28
C ARG A 3 -16.71 49.43 30.51
N SER A 4 -15.52 49.23 29.97
CA SER A 4 -14.20 49.89 29.97
C SER A 4 -13.41 49.01 28.97
N GLY A 5 -12.85 49.52 27.88
CA GLY A 5 -11.47 50.03 27.87
C GLY A 5 -10.44 48.95 28.24
N ARG A 6 -9.66 48.48 27.25
CA ARG A 6 -8.30 47.86 27.27
C ARG A 6 -8.18 46.82 26.13
N ASP A 7 -7.11 46.67 25.38
CA ASP A 7 -5.86 47.42 25.20
C ASP A 7 -5.36 47.04 23.81
N THR A 8 -4.96 48.04 23.03
CA THR A 8 -4.27 47.89 21.75
C THR A 8 -2.86 47.39 22.03
N ALA A 9 -2.62 46.10 21.78
CA ALA A 9 -1.28 45.55 21.68
C ALA A 9 -0.70 45.92 20.31
N ASP A 10 0.21 46.88 20.35
CA ASP A 10 1.15 47.30 19.31
C ASP A 10 2.02 46.10 18.87
N SER A 11 1.53 45.35 17.88
CA SER A 11 2.34 44.39 17.14
C SER A 11 3.17 45.15 16.12
N ARG A 12 4.43 45.37 16.50
CA ARG A 12 5.49 45.87 15.62
C ARG A 12 5.60 45.00 14.37
N ASP A 13 5.04 45.50 13.27
CA ASP A 13 5.32 45.04 11.92
C ASP A 13 6.78 45.37 11.57
N GLY A 14 7.68 44.46 11.96
CA GLY A 14 9.02 44.34 11.40
C GLY A 14 8.92 43.83 9.97
N GLY A 15 8.43 44.69 9.06
CA GLY A 15 8.38 44.45 7.63
C GLY A 15 9.78 44.29 7.08
N LEU A 16 10.28 43.04 7.07
CA LEU A 16 11.34 42.61 6.16
C LEU A 16 10.82 42.84 4.75
N SER A 17 11.17 44.00 4.20
CA SER A 17 10.99 44.36 2.79
C SER A 17 11.81 43.39 1.94
N LEU A 18 11.24 42.20 1.74
CA LEU A 18 11.64 41.26 0.71
C LEU A 18 11.44 41.99 -0.62
N ALA A 19 12.51 42.60 -1.12
CA ALA A 19 12.57 43.08 -2.49
C ALA A 19 12.03 41.95 -3.40
N PRO A 20 11.10 42.26 -4.32
CA PRO A 20 10.53 41.25 -5.19
C PRO A 20 11.68 40.55 -5.91
N ALA A 21 11.80 39.24 -5.68
CA ALA A 21 12.79 38.42 -6.36
C ALA A 21 12.68 38.70 -7.87
N PRO A 22 13.80 38.93 -8.57
CA PRO A 22 13.76 39.20 -10.01
C PRO A 22 12.98 38.08 -10.69
N LEU A 23 11.93 38.47 -11.41
CA LEU A 23 11.11 37.56 -12.22
C LEU A 23 12.07 36.75 -13.08
N ARG A 24 12.26 35.47 -12.74
CA ARG A 24 13.02 34.55 -13.57
C ARG A 24 12.45 34.65 -14.97
N PRO A 25 13.28 34.87 -16.01
CA PRO A 25 12.79 34.87 -17.38
C PRO A 25 12.03 33.56 -17.58
N ALA A 26 10.78 33.68 -18.03
CA ALA A 26 9.95 32.53 -18.34
C ALA A 26 10.71 31.70 -19.37
N HIS A 27 11.39 30.65 -18.91
CA HIS A 27 11.92 29.64 -19.81
C HIS A 27 10.73 29.19 -20.64
N ALA A 28 10.86 29.29 -21.95
CA ALA A 28 9.89 28.76 -22.90
C ALA A 28 9.88 27.24 -22.76
N GLU A 29 9.27 26.75 -21.68
CA GLU A 29 8.97 25.35 -21.49
C GLU A 29 7.93 25.02 -22.55
N GLY A 30 8.39 24.37 -23.62
CA GLY A 30 7.49 23.83 -24.63
C GLY A 30 6.39 22.99 -23.97
N PRO A 31 5.22 22.87 -24.61
CA PRO A 31 4.09 22.16 -24.03
C PRO A 31 4.52 20.78 -23.55
N CYS A 32 4.26 20.50 -22.28
CA CYS A 32 4.63 19.27 -21.60
C CYS A 32 4.16 18.09 -22.47
N PRO A 33 4.98 17.03 -22.69
CA PRO A 33 4.62 15.96 -23.63
C PRO A 33 3.23 15.34 -23.38
N VAL A 34 2.78 15.35 -22.13
CA VAL A 34 1.47 14.86 -21.69
C VAL A 34 0.31 15.73 -22.16
N ASP A 35 0.51 17.04 -22.37
CA ASP A 35 -0.52 17.98 -22.84
C ASP A 35 -0.83 17.83 -24.33
N ARG A 36 0.00 17.08 -25.07
CA ARG A 36 -0.24 16.76 -26.49
C ARG A 36 -1.27 15.65 -26.68
N LEU A 37 -1.60 14.90 -25.63
CA LEU A 37 -2.58 13.82 -25.71
C LEU A 37 -4.01 14.34 -25.50
N PRO A 38 -4.98 13.95 -26.35
CA PRO A 38 -6.39 14.24 -26.11
C PRO A 38 -6.83 13.78 -24.71
N SER A 39 -7.63 14.60 -24.02
CA SER A 39 -8.11 14.34 -22.65
C SER A 39 -8.76 12.96 -22.48
N ARG A 40 -9.46 12.48 -23.51
CA ARG A 40 -10.06 11.15 -23.56
C ARG A 40 -9.00 10.03 -23.46
N ARG A 41 -7.95 10.08 -24.30
CA ARG A 41 -6.87 9.08 -24.27
C ARG A 41 -6.11 9.09 -22.94
N ARG A 42 -5.89 10.28 -22.36
CA ARG A 42 -5.26 10.41 -21.03
C ARG A 42 -6.08 9.69 -19.95
N ASN A 43 -7.40 9.87 -19.97
CA ASN A 43 -8.26 9.21 -19.00
C ASN A 43 -8.36 7.70 -19.24
N GLU A 44 -8.41 7.25 -20.50
CA GLU A 44 -8.36 5.82 -20.85
C GLU A 44 -7.09 5.16 -20.32
N LEU A 45 -5.94 5.84 -20.46
CA LEU A 45 -4.66 5.38 -19.92
C LEU A 45 -4.68 5.31 -18.38
N CYS A 46 -5.26 6.31 -17.71
CA CYS A 46 -5.43 6.29 -16.25
C CYS A 46 -6.26 5.07 -15.79
N ILE A 47 -7.37 4.79 -16.47
CA ILE A 47 -8.22 3.62 -16.18
C ILE A 47 -7.45 2.32 -16.41
N ALA A 48 -6.69 2.23 -17.52
CA ALA A 48 -5.87 1.06 -17.83
C ALA A 48 -4.81 0.79 -16.76
N ILE A 49 -4.14 1.84 -16.25
CA ILE A 49 -3.15 1.72 -15.17
C ILE A 49 -3.80 1.20 -13.88
N ILE A 50 -4.98 1.71 -13.51
CA ILE A 50 -5.71 1.23 -12.33
C ILE A 50 -6.12 -0.23 -12.49
N ALA A 51 -6.62 -0.61 -13.67
CA ALA A 51 -7.00 -1.99 -13.96
C ALA A 51 -5.80 -2.94 -13.91
N LEU A 52 -4.65 -2.51 -14.46
CA LEU A 52 -3.40 -3.26 -14.39
C LEU A 52 -2.90 -3.40 -12.94
N GLY A 53 -3.01 -2.33 -12.13
CA GLY A 53 -2.69 -2.38 -10.71
C GLY A 53 -3.55 -3.37 -9.93
N LEU A 54 -4.86 -3.42 -10.21
CA LEU A 54 -5.76 -4.41 -9.60
C LEU A 54 -5.44 -5.84 -10.08
N LEU A 55 -5.16 -6.03 -11.36
CA LEU A 55 -4.72 -7.34 -11.88
C LEU A 55 -3.43 -7.79 -11.21
N ASN A 56 -2.46 -6.88 -11.05
CA ASN A 56 -1.22 -7.17 -10.35
C ASN A 56 -1.47 -7.56 -8.89
N LEU A 57 -2.39 -6.87 -8.18
CA LEU A 57 -2.79 -7.26 -6.83
C LEU A 57 -3.39 -8.68 -6.80
N VAL A 58 -4.27 -9.01 -7.74
CA VAL A 58 -4.87 -10.36 -7.85
C VAL A 58 -3.78 -11.40 -8.08
N LEU A 59 -2.92 -11.21 -9.08
CA LEU A 59 -1.84 -12.13 -9.41
C LEU A 59 -0.88 -12.30 -8.23
N TYR A 60 -0.50 -11.20 -7.59
CA TYR A 60 0.33 -11.24 -6.39
C TYR A 60 -0.36 -12.04 -5.29
N THR A 61 -1.63 -11.77 -4.98
CA THR A 61 -2.38 -12.46 -3.93
C THR A 61 -2.49 -13.96 -4.20
N VAL A 62 -2.83 -14.35 -5.43
CA VAL A 62 -2.93 -15.77 -5.84
C VAL A 62 -1.57 -16.46 -5.78
N THR A 63 -0.54 -15.83 -6.34
CA THR A 63 0.83 -16.39 -6.32
C THR A 63 1.33 -16.53 -4.89
N TYR A 64 1.06 -15.55 -4.05
CA TYR A 64 1.42 -15.54 -2.63
C TYR A 64 0.67 -16.63 -1.84
N ALA A 65 -0.61 -16.87 -2.17
CA ALA A 65 -1.40 -17.95 -1.57
C ALA A 65 -0.92 -19.34 -2.00
N VAL A 66 -0.51 -19.51 -3.27
CA VAL A 66 -0.04 -20.80 -3.82
C VAL A 66 1.38 -21.13 -3.38
N LEU A 67 2.30 -20.17 -3.40
CA LEU A 67 3.71 -20.41 -3.07
C LEU A 67 3.98 -20.44 -1.57
N GLY A 68 2.99 -20.04 -0.75
CA GLY A 68 3.20 -19.77 0.66
C GLY A 68 4.01 -18.47 0.81
N GLY A 69 3.41 -17.47 1.44
CA GLY A 69 4.11 -16.24 1.77
C GLY A 69 5.36 -16.46 2.62
N ASP A 70 6.19 -15.42 2.79
CA ASP A 70 7.34 -15.44 3.72
C ASP A 70 6.94 -15.86 5.15
N ALA A 71 5.68 -15.62 5.52
CA ALA A 71 5.04 -16.08 6.74
C ALA A 71 4.84 -17.62 6.79
N HIS A 72 4.21 -18.21 5.78
CA HIS A 72 3.92 -19.67 5.71
C HIS A 72 5.20 -20.52 5.59
N ASN A 73 6.28 -19.87 5.16
CA ASN A 73 7.58 -20.47 4.95
C ASN A 73 8.48 -20.43 6.21
N GLY A 74 7.99 -19.87 7.31
CA GLY A 74 8.62 -19.97 8.62
C GLY A 74 7.90 -20.95 9.54
N GLN A 75 8.67 -21.83 10.19
CA GLN A 75 8.18 -22.87 11.12
C GLN A 75 8.76 -22.62 12.51
N LEU A 76 7.94 -22.84 13.55
CA LEU A 76 8.43 -23.10 14.90
C LEU A 76 8.82 -24.59 14.96
N ASP A 77 10.10 -24.89 15.07
CA ASP A 77 10.57 -26.26 15.25
C ASP A 77 11.06 -26.47 16.69
N ARG A 78 10.89 -27.66 17.24
CA ARG A 78 11.38 -27.99 18.58
C ARG A 78 12.53 -28.98 18.46
N ILE A 79 13.74 -28.47 18.60
CA ILE A 79 14.95 -29.29 18.50
C ILE A 79 15.29 -29.82 19.89
N ILE A 80 15.44 -31.15 20.00
CA ILE A 80 15.96 -31.79 21.21
C ILE A 80 17.49 -31.73 21.14
N ARG A 81 18.10 -30.99 22.07
CA ARG A 81 19.55 -30.92 22.19
C ARG A 81 20.15 -32.24 22.67
N PRO A 82 21.45 -32.47 22.46
CA PRO A 82 22.15 -33.70 22.91
C PRO A 82 22.09 -33.92 24.44
N ASP A 83 21.83 -32.87 25.21
CA ASP A 83 21.65 -32.90 26.66
C ASP A 83 20.20 -33.28 27.09
N GLY A 84 19.31 -33.55 26.13
CA GLY A 84 17.90 -33.85 26.35
C GLY A 84 17.01 -32.63 26.56
N ALA A 85 17.56 -31.41 26.54
CA ALA A 85 16.76 -30.19 26.64
C ALA A 85 16.02 -29.90 25.33
N ALA A 86 14.75 -29.51 25.42
CA ALA A 86 13.99 -29.03 24.27
C ALA A 86 14.21 -27.53 24.08
N GLU A 87 14.53 -27.11 22.86
CA GLU A 87 14.67 -25.70 22.47
C GLU A 87 13.74 -25.38 21.30
N ASP A 88 12.98 -24.30 21.42
CA ASP A 88 12.15 -23.80 20.34
C ASP A 88 13.01 -22.95 19.39
N VAL A 89 13.04 -23.36 18.12
CA VAL A 89 13.86 -22.78 17.05
C VAL A 89 12.94 -22.17 16.01
N TYR A 90 13.11 -20.86 15.77
CA TYR A 90 12.31 -20.13 14.81
C TYR A 90 13.02 -20.14 13.46
N ILE A 91 12.42 -20.79 12.47
CA ILE A 91 12.97 -20.89 11.12
C ILE A 91 12.21 -19.92 10.24
N VAL A 92 12.93 -19.20 9.37
CA VAL A 92 12.34 -18.43 8.26
C VAL A 92 12.97 -18.94 6.97
N ARG A 93 12.17 -19.45 6.03
CA ARG A 93 12.61 -19.64 4.64
C ARG A 93 12.42 -18.33 3.90
N GLY A 94 13.53 -17.72 3.50
CA GLY A 94 13.48 -16.50 2.72
C GLY A 94 12.86 -16.72 1.34
N HIS A 95 12.18 -15.69 0.83
CA HIS A 95 11.74 -15.58 -0.55
C HIS A 95 12.86 -15.98 -1.52
N PHE A 96 12.48 -16.65 -2.61
CA PHE A 96 13.24 -17.23 -3.73
C PHE A 96 14.36 -16.38 -4.39
N LEU A 97 14.78 -15.26 -3.80
CA LEU A 97 15.75 -14.30 -4.32
C LEU A 97 17.16 -14.89 -4.59
N HIS A 98 17.54 -16.01 -3.94
CA HIS A 98 18.88 -16.59 -4.12
C HIS A 98 18.92 -18.11 -4.38
N SER A 99 17.84 -18.86 -4.15
CA SER A 99 17.71 -20.25 -4.61
C SER A 99 16.25 -20.70 -4.68
N LEU A 100 15.93 -21.57 -5.64
CA LEU A 100 14.63 -22.26 -5.73
C LEU A 100 14.32 -23.15 -4.53
N THR A 101 15.34 -23.46 -3.72
CA THR A 101 15.22 -24.28 -2.52
C THR A 101 14.96 -23.48 -1.24
N GLY A 102 15.06 -22.14 -1.27
CA GLY A 102 14.91 -21.28 -0.09
C GLY A 102 15.95 -21.60 1.00
N ARG A 103 16.92 -20.71 1.25
CA ARG A 103 17.81 -20.92 2.41
C ARG A 103 16.99 -20.73 3.69
N GLU A 104 16.73 -21.83 4.39
CA GLU A 104 16.28 -21.82 5.77
C GLU A 104 17.32 -21.10 6.62
N ARG A 105 16.85 -20.11 7.37
CA ARG A 105 17.69 -19.43 8.35
C ARG A 105 16.98 -19.47 9.69
N THR A 106 17.70 -19.96 10.69
CA THR A 106 17.31 -19.80 12.09
C THR A 106 17.40 -18.33 12.45
N VAL A 107 16.31 -17.79 12.98
CA VAL A 107 16.20 -16.40 13.42
C VAL A 107 15.73 -16.38 14.87
N ASN A 108 15.84 -15.21 15.51
CA ASN A 108 15.22 -15.04 16.82
C ASN A 108 13.70 -14.84 16.68
N ARG A 109 12.97 -15.04 17.78
CA ARG A 109 11.51 -14.89 17.85
C ARG A 109 11.02 -13.54 17.32
N THR A 110 11.72 -12.44 17.65
CA THR A 110 11.32 -11.10 17.24
C THR A 110 11.38 -10.91 15.73
N ALA A 111 12.44 -11.42 15.08
CA ALA A 111 12.59 -11.38 13.63
C ALA A 111 11.51 -12.22 12.93
N TRP A 112 11.16 -13.37 13.50
CA TRP A 112 10.07 -14.22 13.02
C TRP A 112 8.69 -13.54 13.16
N MET A 113 8.39 -12.91 14.31
CA MET A 113 7.17 -12.13 14.48
C MET A 113 7.11 -10.94 13.52
N TYR A 114 8.24 -10.25 13.33
CA TYR A 114 8.33 -9.12 12.39
C TYR A 114 8.05 -9.54 10.95
N SER A 115 8.56 -10.70 10.48
CA SER A 115 8.30 -11.16 9.11
C SER A 115 6.80 -11.45 8.89
N TYR A 116 6.11 -11.97 9.89
CA TYR A 116 4.65 -12.17 9.86
C TYR A 116 3.88 -10.86 9.79
N VAL A 117 4.18 -9.92 10.69
CA VAL A 117 3.52 -8.60 10.70
C VAL A 117 3.79 -7.85 9.38
N HIS A 118 5.03 -7.92 8.88
CA HIS A 118 5.38 -7.35 7.59
C HIS A 118 4.56 -7.96 6.46
N SER A 119 4.46 -9.29 6.41
CA SER A 119 3.66 -10.01 5.41
C SER A 119 2.18 -9.60 5.43
N ILE A 120 1.58 -9.45 6.63
CA ILE A 120 0.19 -8.99 6.79
C ILE A 120 0.01 -7.55 6.29
N SER A 121 1.02 -6.70 6.43
CA SER A 121 0.97 -5.30 6.00
C SER A 121 0.99 -5.10 4.47
N VAL A 122 1.55 -6.06 3.72
CA VAL A 122 1.66 -5.96 2.25
C VAL A 122 0.30 -5.87 1.54
N PRO A 123 -0.66 -6.79 1.76
CA PRO A 123 -1.98 -6.67 1.14
C PRO A 123 -2.71 -5.41 1.59
N LEU A 124 -2.60 -5.01 2.87
CA LEU A 124 -3.24 -3.79 3.37
C LEU A 124 -2.74 -2.53 2.66
N THR A 125 -1.42 -2.36 2.59
CA THR A 125 -0.80 -1.19 1.94
C THR A 125 -1.08 -1.17 0.44
N SER A 126 -1.00 -2.32 -0.23
CA SER A 126 -1.33 -2.45 -1.65
C SER A 126 -2.80 -2.12 -1.95
N GLY A 127 -3.72 -2.60 -1.12
CA GLY A 127 -5.14 -2.28 -1.22
C GLY A 127 -5.43 -0.81 -1.03
N ALA A 128 -4.82 -0.20 0.00
CA ALA A 128 -4.94 1.24 0.27
C ALA A 128 -4.45 2.10 -0.90
N MET A 129 -3.34 1.73 -1.53
CA MET A 129 -2.84 2.42 -2.73
C MET A 129 -3.85 2.34 -3.89
N ILE A 130 -4.41 1.17 -4.19
CA ILE A 130 -5.40 1.01 -5.28
C ILE A 130 -6.68 1.80 -5.00
N ILE A 131 -7.18 1.75 -3.76
CA ILE A 131 -8.35 2.54 -3.33
C ILE A 131 -8.05 4.04 -3.49
N SER A 132 -6.86 4.49 -3.09
CA SER A 132 -6.44 5.89 -3.25
C SER A 132 -6.42 6.30 -4.73
N MET A 133 -5.88 5.46 -5.61
CA MET A 133 -5.89 5.71 -7.05
C MET A 133 -7.31 5.76 -7.62
N LEU A 134 -8.22 4.88 -7.18
CA LEU A 134 -9.63 4.89 -7.59
C LEU A 134 -10.34 6.18 -7.15
N VAL A 135 -10.10 6.64 -5.92
CA VAL A 135 -10.70 7.87 -5.38
C VAL A 135 -10.19 9.09 -6.15
N LEU A 136 -8.88 9.19 -6.37
CA LEU A 136 -8.27 10.30 -7.12
C LEU A 136 -8.69 10.31 -8.59
N ALA A 137 -8.82 9.13 -9.22
CA ALA A 137 -9.23 9.02 -10.62
C ALA A 137 -10.74 9.14 -10.86
N ARG A 138 -11.56 9.19 -9.80
CA ARG A 138 -13.03 9.28 -9.88
C ARG A 138 -13.57 10.26 -10.94
N PRO A 139 -13.16 11.54 -11.00
CA PRO A 139 -13.68 12.47 -12.01
C PRO A 139 -13.33 12.03 -13.43
N HIS A 140 -12.13 11.49 -13.65
CA HIS A 140 -11.67 10.99 -14.94
C HIS A 140 -12.46 9.75 -15.38
N ILE A 141 -12.70 8.81 -14.47
CA ILE A 141 -13.50 7.60 -14.72
C ILE A 141 -14.93 7.97 -15.13
N VAL A 142 -15.57 8.87 -14.37
CA VAL A 142 -16.94 9.29 -14.65
C VAL A 142 -17.04 10.04 -15.98
N ALA A 143 -16.05 10.87 -16.32
CA ALA A 143 -16.02 11.60 -17.57
C ALA A 143 -15.90 10.66 -18.79
N THR A 144 -15.01 9.67 -18.72
CA THR A 144 -14.73 8.77 -19.84
C THR A 144 -15.82 7.72 -20.06
N MET A 145 -16.51 7.30 -19.00
CA MET A 145 -17.55 6.26 -19.08
C MET A 145 -18.97 6.81 -19.32
N ARG A 146 -19.13 8.10 -19.62
CA ARG A 146 -20.41 8.68 -20.03
C ARG A 146 -20.84 8.08 -21.38
N GLY A 147 -21.86 7.22 -21.36
CA GLY A 147 -22.43 6.57 -22.56
C GLY A 147 -21.98 5.12 -22.81
N GLY A 148 -21.17 4.54 -21.93
CA GLY A 148 -20.81 3.11 -21.98
C GLY A 148 -21.86 2.19 -21.35
N ARG A 149 -21.73 0.87 -21.55
CA ARG A 149 -22.61 -0.16 -20.94
C ARG A 149 -22.52 -0.18 -19.41
N LEU A 150 -21.43 0.31 -18.83
CA LEU A 150 -21.20 0.37 -17.39
C LEU A 150 -21.03 1.83 -16.96
N SER A 151 -21.76 2.27 -15.93
CA SER A 151 -21.58 3.61 -15.38
C SER A 151 -20.24 3.73 -14.65
N GLY A 152 -19.58 4.88 -14.78
CA GLY A 152 -18.31 5.13 -14.06
C GLY A 152 -18.43 5.01 -12.53
N ARG A 153 -19.62 5.29 -11.97
CA ARG A 153 -19.90 5.07 -10.54
C ARG A 153 -19.94 3.57 -10.19
N ALA A 154 -20.57 2.75 -11.03
CA ALA A 154 -20.59 1.30 -10.85
C ALA A 154 -19.18 0.72 -10.97
N PHE A 155 -18.38 1.20 -11.93
CA PHE A 155 -16.98 0.78 -12.08
C PHE A 155 -16.18 0.99 -10.80
N ILE A 156 -16.18 2.21 -10.24
CA ILE A 156 -15.47 2.53 -9.00
C ILE A 156 -15.94 1.64 -7.85
N ARG A 157 -17.25 1.39 -7.75
CA ARG A 157 -17.81 0.55 -6.68
C ARG A 157 -17.35 -0.89 -6.80
N ILE A 158 -17.37 -1.47 -8.00
CA ILE A 158 -16.97 -2.86 -8.26
C ILE A 158 -15.47 -3.02 -8.00
N PHE A 159 -14.64 -2.14 -8.56
CA PHE A 159 -13.19 -2.21 -8.39
C PHE A 159 -12.77 -1.94 -6.94
N GLY A 160 -13.41 -0.97 -6.28
CA GLY A 160 -13.17 -0.69 -4.86
C GLY A 160 -13.58 -1.86 -3.97
N ALA A 161 -14.76 -2.46 -4.20
CA ALA A 161 -15.21 -3.64 -3.47
C ALA A 161 -14.27 -4.83 -3.70
N ALA A 162 -13.83 -5.06 -4.93
CA ALA A 162 -12.87 -6.12 -5.25
C ALA A 162 -11.55 -5.90 -4.50
N ALA A 163 -10.99 -4.69 -4.52
CA ALA A 163 -9.76 -4.37 -3.79
C ALA A 163 -9.93 -4.61 -2.28
N VAL A 164 -11.03 -4.15 -1.67
CA VAL A 164 -11.31 -4.36 -0.24
C VAL A 164 -11.45 -5.85 0.10
N LEU A 165 -12.21 -6.60 -0.71
CA LEU A 165 -12.43 -8.03 -0.46
C LEU A 165 -11.15 -8.84 -0.59
N LEU A 166 -10.35 -8.58 -1.63
CA LEU A 166 -9.08 -9.29 -1.86
C LEU A 166 -8.07 -8.99 -0.75
N THR A 167 -7.87 -7.71 -0.44
CA THR A 167 -6.87 -7.30 0.54
C THR A 167 -7.29 -7.66 1.97
N GLY A 168 -8.56 -7.43 2.33
CA GLY A 168 -9.12 -7.85 3.61
C GLY A 168 -9.11 -9.36 3.78
N GLY A 169 -9.52 -10.12 2.76
CA GLY A 169 -9.49 -11.58 2.78
C GLY A 169 -8.09 -12.13 2.97
N ALA A 170 -7.11 -11.64 2.20
CA ALA A 170 -5.71 -12.02 2.35
C ALA A 170 -5.17 -11.69 3.75
N THR A 171 -5.46 -10.50 4.27
CA THR A 171 -5.07 -10.09 5.63
C THR A 171 -5.65 -11.01 6.70
N VAL A 172 -6.94 -11.37 6.61
CA VAL A 172 -7.58 -12.30 7.57
C VAL A 172 -6.91 -13.67 7.51
N LEU A 173 -6.69 -14.22 6.31
CA LEU A 173 -6.05 -15.53 6.16
C LEU A 173 -4.64 -15.54 6.75
N LEU A 174 -3.82 -14.53 6.48
CA LEU A 174 -2.47 -14.42 7.04
C LEU A 174 -2.47 -14.24 8.56
N THR A 175 -3.46 -13.50 9.08
CA THR A 175 -3.60 -13.29 10.53
C THR A 175 -4.01 -14.56 11.24
N VAL A 176 -4.98 -15.31 10.70
CA VAL A 176 -5.39 -16.61 11.26
C VAL A 176 -4.23 -17.60 11.24
N HIS A 177 -3.50 -17.66 10.12
CA HIS A 177 -2.30 -18.50 10.02
C HIS A 177 -1.26 -18.16 11.10
N PHE A 178 -0.97 -16.87 11.27
CA PHE A 178 -0.04 -16.41 12.29
C PHE A 178 -0.45 -16.81 13.71
N ILE A 179 -1.75 -16.69 14.04
CA ILE A 179 -2.29 -17.08 15.34
C ILE A 179 -2.13 -18.59 15.57
N ASN A 180 -2.44 -19.41 14.55
CA ASN A 180 -2.32 -20.86 14.66
C ASN A 180 -0.87 -21.28 14.93
N GLU A 181 0.08 -20.71 14.21
CA GLU A 181 1.52 -20.95 14.41
C GLU A 181 2.01 -20.45 15.79
N LEU A 182 1.54 -19.28 16.24
CA LEU A 182 1.92 -18.73 17.55
C LEU A 182 1.39 -19.58 18.72
N THR A 183 0.22 -20.19 18.55
CA THR A 183 -0.42 -21.02 19.58
C THR A 183 -0.02 -22.49 19.52
N GLY A 184 0.71 -22.91 18.47
CA GLY A 184 1.05 -24.32 18.24
C GLY A 184 -0.18 -25.19 17.97
N ALA A 185 -1.24 -24.60 17.40
CA ALA A 185 -2.49 -25.29 17.09
C ALA A 185 -2.48 -26.01 15.73
N THR A 186 -1.28 -26.38 15.25
CA THR A 186 -1.03 -27.03 13.95
C THR A 186 -0.91 -28.54 14.06
#